data_AF-A0A3M0WG86-F1
#
_entry.id   AF-A0A3M0WG86-F1
#
_cell.length_a   1.000
_cell.length_b   1.000
_cell.length_c   1.000
_cell.angle_alpha   90.00
_cell.angle_beta   90.00
_cell.angle_gamma   90.00
#
_symmetry.space_group_name_H-M   'P 1'
#
loop_
_entity.id
_entity.type
_entity.pdbx_description
1 polymer ?
#
loop_
_entity_poly.entity_id
_entity_poly.type
_entity_poly.pdbx_seq_one_letter_code
_entity_poly.pdbx_strand_id
1 'polypeptide(L)'
;MEEEKKAYPFALVGFFVSEKEIEDVFRRDVTPEELENLQQLLKDTIFEKDVDIAIAPFVVPPDQVNDALNQLAEVVFNPENKEDA
;
A
#
# COMPACT_ATOMS: atom_id res chain seq x y z
N MET A 1 7.19 2.57 30.19
CA MET A 1 6.03 1.89 29.57
C MET A 1 6.30 2.00 28.10
N GLU A 2 6.67 0.89 27.43
CA GLU A 2 6.77 0.90 25.97
C GLU A 2 5.35 1.09 25.45
N GLU A 3 5.08 2.24 24.83
CA GLU A 3 3.82 2.47 24.14
C GLU A 3 3.71 1.42 23.03
N GLU A 4 2.68 0.57 23.11
CA GLU A 4 2.41 -0.42 22.07
C GLU A 4 2.20 0.30 20.74
N LYS A 5 3.13 0.10 19.80
CA LYS A 5 3.02 0.64 18.45
C LYS A 5 1.80 0.01 17.77
N LYS A 6 0.88 0.85 17.28
CA LYS A 6 -0.31 0.43 16.55
C LYS A 6 -0.06 0.54 15.05
N ALA A 7 -0.45 -0.48 14.29
CA ALA A 7 -0.41 -0.47 12.84
C ALA A 7 -1.80 -0.10 12.29
N TYR A 8 -1.84 0.85 11.35
CA TYR A 8 -3.07 1.28 10.68
C TYR A 8 -2.88 1.18 9.16
N PRO A 9 -3.81 0.54 8.43
CA PRO A 9 -3.77 0.51 6.98
C PRO A 9 -4.16 1.87 6.42
N PHE A 10 -3.54 2.24 5.32
CA PHE A 10 -3.94 3.40 4.53
C PHE A 10 -3.87 3.05 3.04
N ALA A 11 -4.67 3.74 2.23
CA ALA A 11 -4.70 3.58 0.79
C ALA A 11 -4.57 4.95 0.12
N LEU A 12 -3.81 5.01 -0.96
CA LEU A 12 -3.73 6.17 -1.85
C LEU A 12 -4.42 5.82 -3.16
N VAL A 13 -5.49 6.54 -3.49
CA VAL A 13 -6.30 6.29 -4.69
C VAL A 13 -6.04 7.41 -5.70
N GLY A 14 -5.62 7.04 -6.90
CA GLY A 14 -5.35 7.97 -8.00
C GLY A 14 -5.91 7.45 -9.32
N PHE A 15 -6.14 8.37 -10.25
CA PHE A 15 -6.53 8.06 -11.63
C PHE A 15 -5.42 8.52 -12.57
N PHE A 16 -5.15 7.71 -13.60
CA PHE A 16 -4.32 8.10 -14.73
C PHE A 16 -5.08 7.84 -16.02
N VAL A 17 -4.70 8.52 -17.11
CA VAL A 17 -5.31 8.34 -18.43
C VAL A 17 -4.20 7.96 -19.40
N SER A 18 -4.43 6.90 -20.18
CA SER A 18 -3.48 6.38 -21.16
C SER A 18 -4.22 5.73 -22.32
N GLU A 19 -3.62 5.79 -23.51
CA GLU A 19 -4.05 5.02 -24.68
C GLU A 19 -3.43 3.61 -24.72
N LYS A 20 -2.46 3.34 -23.83
CA LYS A 20 -1.77 2.04 -23.70
C LYS A 20 -2.53 1.09 -22.78
N GLU A 21 -2.35 -0.21 -22.99
CA GLU A 21 -2.88 -1.25 -22.09
C GLU A 21 -2.24 -1.19 -20.70
N ILE A 22 -2.96 -1.63 -19.67
CA ILE A 22 -2.55 -1.53 -18.25
C ILE A 22 -1.16 -2.13 -18.02
N GLU A 23 -0.90 -3.28 -18.66
CA GLU A 23 0.34 -4.03 -18.58
C GLU A 23 1.59 -3.28 -19.05
N ASP A 24 1.40 -2.24 -19.89
CA ASP A 24 2.43 -1.40 -20.49
C ASP A 24 2.55 -0.02 -19.84
N VAL A 25 1.61 0.34 -18.96
CA VAL A 25 1.62 1.62 -18.26
C VAL A 25 2.46 1.55 -16.98
N PHE A 26 2.39 0.44 -16.25
CA PHE A 26 3.09 0.28 -14.99
C PHE A 26 4.51 -0.25 -15.19
N ARG A 27 5.48 0.42 -14.57
CA ARG A 27 6.86 -0.09 -14.49
C ARG A 27 6.85 -1.38 -13.65
N ARG A 28 7.35 -2.47 -14.25
CA ARG A 28 7.49 -3.78 -13.58
C ARG A 28 8.75 -3.85 -12.71
N ASP A 29 9.75 -3.05 -13.04
CA ASP A 29 11.05 -3.03 -12.37
C ASP A 29 11.19 -1.75 -11.53
N VAL A 30 10.40 -1.66 -10.45
CA VAL A 30 10.61 -0.62 -9.44
C VAL A 30 11.63 -1.13 -8.43
N THR A 31 12.74 -0.42 -8.30
CA THR A 31 13.82 -0.80 -7.38
C THR A 31 13.47 -0.50 -5.92
N PRO A 32 14.09 -1.18 -4.95
CA PRO A 32 13.91 -0.86 -3.52
C PRO A 32 14.21 0.60 -3.18
N GLU A 33 15.27 1.17 -3.77
CA GLU A 33 15.66 2.57 -3.57
C GLU A 33 14.59 3.55 -4.08
N GLU A 34 13.99 3.29 -5.25
CA GLU A 34 12.88 4.09 -5.78
C GLU A 34 11.64 3.99 -4.87
N LEU A 35 11.35 2.82 -4.31
CA LEU A 35 10.26 2.65 -3.34
C LEU A 35 10.54 3.40 -2.04
N GLU A 36 11.75 3.34 -1.50
CA GLU A 36 12.14 4.09 -0.29
C GLU A 36 11.98 5.60 -0.50
N ASN A 37 12.40 6.11 -1.64
CA ASN A 37 12.21 7.52 -2.00
C ASN A 37 10.74 7.91 -2.04
N LEU A 38 9.87 7.05 -2.60
CA LEU A 38 8.43 7.29 -2.63
C LEU A 38 7.81 7.25 -1.23
N GLN A 39 8.24 6.30 -0.37
CA GLN A 39 7.80 6.23 1.02
C GLN A 39 8.20 7.47 1.81
N GLN A 40 9.43 7.94 1.65
CA GLN A 40 9.91 9.14 2.32
C GLN A 40 9.11 10.36 1.88
N LEU A 41 8.84 10.51 0.58
CA LEU A 41 8.01 11.58 0.05
C LEU A 41 6.60 11.56 0.66
N LEU A 42 5.97 10.39 0.73
CA LEU A 42 4.64 10.23 1.32
C LEU A 42 4.64 10.55 2.82
N LYS A 43 5.65 10.09 3.55
CA LYS A 43 5.85 10.36 4.98
C LYS A 43 5.92 11.87 5.24
N ASP A 44 6.73 12.58 4.47
CA ASP A 44 6.93 14.02 4.62
C ASP A 44 5.74 14.87 4.15
N THR A 45 4.87 14.31 3.30
CA THR A 45 3.74 15.04 2.69
C THR A 45 2.42 14.84 3.43
N ILE A 46 2.10 13.60 3.84
CA ILE A 46 0.75 13.22 4.30
C ILE A 46 0.72 12.93 5.80
N PHE A 47 1.82 12.45 6.38
CA PHE A 47 1.85 12.00 7.76
C PHE A 47 2.50 13.02 8.70
N GLU A 48 2.09 12.99 9.97
CA GLU A 48 2.78 13.76 11.01
C GLU A 48 4.14 13.13 11.34
N LYS A 49 4.93 13.85 12.13
CA LYS A 49 6.25 13.37 12.57
C LYS A 49 6.13 12.01 13.27
N ASP A 50 7.20 11.23 13.16
CA ASP A 50 7.35 9.92 13.82
C ASP A 50 6.39 8.81 13.34
N VAL A 51 5.80 8.96 12.15
CA VAL A 51 5.06 7.88 11.48
C VAL A 51 5.98 7.10 10.53
N ASP A 52 6.06 5.78 10.69
CA ASP A 52 6.73 4.91 9.72
C ASP A 52 5.70 4.29 8.78
N ILE A 53 6.02 4.28 7.48
CA ILE A 53 5.16 3.71 6.44
C ILE A 53 5.91 2.70 5.61
N ALA A 54 5.18 1.68 5.17
CA ALA A 54 5.63 0.71 4.19
C ALA A 54 4.60 0.65 3.06
N ILE A 55 5.08 0.68 1.81
CA ILE A 55 4.24 0.51 0.62
C ILE A 55 4.79 -0.63 -0.21
N ALA A 56 3.90 -1.39 -0.83
CA ALA A 56 4.25 -2.40 -1.81
C ALA A 56 3.56 -2.07 -3.13
N PRO A 57 4.26 -2.18 -4.27
CA PRO A 57 3.67 -1.89 -5.57
C PRO A 57 2.70 -3.01 -5.94
N PHE A 58 1.40 -2.76 -5.83
CA PHE A 58 0.36 -3.64 -6.35
C PHE A 58 -0.45 -2.89 -7.41
N VAL A 59 -0.55 -3.47 -8.60
CA VAL A 59 -1.53 -3.03 -9.61
C VAL A 59 -2.80 -3.82 -9.34
N VAL A 60 -3.82 -3.16 -8.80
CA VAL A 60 -5.13 -3.80 -8.59
C VAL A 60 -6.03 -3.45 -9.77
N PRO A 61 -6.52 -4.44 -10.54
CA PRO A 61 -7.51 -4.22 -11.58
C PRO A 61 -8.72 -3.45 -11.02
N PRO A 62 -9.37 -2.56 -11.80
CA PRO A 62 -10.47 -1.71 -11.32
C PRO A 62 -11.63 -2.50 -10.68
N ASP A 63 -11.92 -3.67 -11.23
CA ASP A 63 -12.92 -4.62 -10.74
C ASP A 63 -12.53 -5.28 -9.41
N GLN A 64 -11.24 -5.28 -9.06
CA GLN A 64 -10.69 -5.92 -7.86
C GLN A 64 -10.29 -4.92 -6.76
N VAL A 65 -10.48 -3.61 -6.97
CA VAL A 65 -10.11 -2.58 -5.98
C VAL A 65 -10.84 -2.77 -4.67
N ASN A 66 -12.15 -3.05 -4.71
CA ASN A 66 -12.93 -3.31 -3.50
C ASN A 66 -12.46 -4.58 -2.78
N ASP A 67 -12.13 -5.64 -3.52
CA ASP A 67 -11.65 -6.89 -2.93
C ASP A 67 -10.25 -6.73 -2.32
N ALA A 68 -9.35 -6.00 -2.98
CA ALA A 68 -8.04 -5.69 -2.43
C ALA A 68 -8.11 -4.82 -1.17
N LEU A 69 -9.02 -3.84 -1.15
CA LEU A 69 -9.29 -3.03 0.05
C LEU A 69 -9.87 -3.87 1.18
N ASN A 70 -10.77 -4.80 0.88
CA ASN A 70 -11.35 -5.72 1.86
C ASN A 70 -10.30 -6.71 2.40
N GLN A 71 -9.43 -7.26 1.54
CA GLN A 71 -8.33 -8.13 1.96
C GLN A 71 -7.31 -7.40 2.84
N LEU A 72 -6.94 -6.16 2.49
CA LEU A 72 -6.10 -5.31 3.33
C LEU A 72 -6.75 -5.04 4.69
N ALA A 73 -8.05 -4.80 4.72
CA ALA A 73 -8.80 -4.63 5.96
C ALA A 73 -8.82 -5.93 6.79
N GLU A 74 -9.04 -7.10 6.20
CA GLU A 74 -9.02 -8.39 6.92
C GLU A 74 -7.65 -8.68 7.55
N VAL A 75 -6.55 -8.42 6.84
CA VAL A 75 -5.18 -8.62 7.38
C VAL A 75 -4.91 -7.69 8.56
N VAL A 76 -5.48 -6.49 8.57
CA VAL A 76 -5.32 -5.53 9.67
C VAL A 76 -6.23 -5.86 10.86
N PHE A 77 -7.49 -6.18 10.60
CA PHE A 77 -8.50 -6.31 11.64
C PHE A 77 -8.65 -7.73 12.22
N ASN A 78 -8.09 -8.75 11.57
CA ASN A 78 -8.12 -10.15 12.02
C ASN A 78 -6.75 -10.85 11.88
N PRO A 79 -5.75 -10.49 12.70
CA PRO A 79 -4.43 -11.15 12.67
C PRO A 79 -4.44 -12.62 13.14
N GLU A 80 -5.52 -13.10 13.76
CA GLU A 80 -5.62 -14.45 14.35
C GLU A 80 -6.01 -15.57 13.36
N ASN A 81 -6.23 -15.28 12.08
CA ASN A 81 -6.60 -16.29 11.07
C ASN A 81 -5.41 -16.85 10.25
N LYS A 82 -4.18 -16.70 10.74
CA LYS A 82 -2.95 -17.24 10.10
C LYS A 82 -2.51 -18.61 10.62
N GLU A 83 -3.24 -19.22 11.54
CA GLU A 83 -3.06 -20.63 11.91
C GLU A 83 -4.33 -21.39 11.51
N ASP A 84 -4.39 -21.88 10.26
CA ASP A 84 -5.16 -23.05 9.79
C ASP A 84 -5.45 -22.92 8.27
N ALA A 85 -4.41 -23.12 7.45
CA ALA A 85 -4.53 -23.56 6.05
C ALA A 85 -3.25 -24.28 5.60
#